data_AF-A0A126PHY2-F1
#
_entry.id   AF-A0A126PHY2-F1
#
_cell.length_a   1.000
_cell.length_b   1.000
_cell.length_c   1.000
_cell.angle_alpha   90.00
_cell.angle_beta   90.00
_cell.angle_gamma   90.00
#
_symmetry.space_group_name_H-M   'P 1'
#
loop_
_entity.id
_entity.type
_entity.pdbx_description
1 polymer ?
#
loop_
_entity_poly.entity_id
_entity_poly.type
_entity_poly.pdbx_seq_one_letter_code
_entity_poly.pdbx_strand_id
1 'polypeptide(L)'
;MILDFTRQLRLHEAFRLSPDVLHSSSSDGQKYDLAVDSLGSSASFKYFGNRRGLTAYSYVDETLLVFDSTVFSAADREATHLLDGLLRHAGRPTDVHSTDTHGYTEVIFAVTRMLRIAYEPRIRQLTNQQLYSWEPVAAHRQLGQTLLPDARLDPERIARHWDEVLRLVVTPKLRHREASRLFGRLNSYARQHPLYRALKELGRLVKTEFLLRYVDQVELRQRIQKQLKGESAHRLAHAVWHGRNQEFHAATRSEQLVAETCKRLLMNAIICWNYLHLSQHLARLPPEQQAATLATLSPFAVLSYHHLNLHGEYDFSDQPLPAEAPFDMDLIAAWQPPSKPA
;
A
#
# COMPACT_ATOMS: atom_id res chain seq x y z
N MET A 1 -11.19 15.91 -3.52
CA MET A 1 -10.87 17.07 -4.38
C MET A 1 -9.57 16.90 -5.15
N ILE A 2 -8.37 17.06 -4.56
CA ILE A 2 -7.10 16.92 -5.32
C ILE A 2 -6.98 15.55 -5.99
N LEU A 3 -7.24 14.46 -5.25
CA LEU A 3 -7.21 13.11 -5.80
C LEU A 3 -8.19 12.95 -6.97
N ASP A 4 -9.42 13.44 -6.81
CA ASP A 4 -10.47 13.32 -7.84
C ASP A 4 -10.11 14.14 -9.08
N PHE A 5 -9.52 15.32 -8.91
CA PHE A 5 -9.03 16.15 -9.99
C PHE A 5 -7.86 15.47 -10.72
N THR A 6 -6.84 14.98 -10.02
CA THR A 6 -5.71 14.29 -10.66
C THR A 6 -6.16 13.07 -11.45
N ARG A 7 -7.16 12.34 -10.94
CA ARG A 7 -7.76 11.18 -11.62
C ARG A 7 -8.47 11.53 -12.93
N GLN A 8 -8.89 12.78 -13.12
CA GLN A 8 -9.50 13.26 -14.37
C GLN A 8 -8.46 13.56 -15.46
N LEU A 9 -7.17 13.65 -15.11
CA LEU A 9 -6.11 13.93 -16.07
C LEU A 9 -5.85 12.69 -16.95
N ARG A 10 -5.69 12.92 -18.25
CA ARG A 10 -5.46 11.84 -19.23
C ARG A 10 -4.13 11.12 -19.01
N LEU A 11 -3.12 11.82 -18.50
CA LEU A 11 -1.83 11.21 -18.15
C LEU A 11 -1.96 10.20 -16.99
N HIS A 12 -2.86 10.46 -16.04
CA HIS A 12 -3.16 9.50 -14.98
C HIS A 12 -3.73 8.20 -15.57
N GLU A 13 -4.66 8.27 -16.52
CA GLU A 13 -5.17 7.08 -17.24
C GLU A 13 -4.05 6.34 -18.00
N ALA A 14 -3.13 7.09 -18.63
CA ALA A 14 -2.00 6.52 -19.35
C ALA A 14 -1.06 5.70 -18.45
N PHE A 15 -0.86 6.11 -17.20
CA PHE A 15 -0.01 5.39 -16.25
C PHE A 15 -0.65 4.16 -15.59
N ARG A 16 -1.96 3.96 -15.71
CA ARG A 16 -2.62 2.74 -15.20
C ARG A 16 -2.11 1.49 -15.89
N LEU A 17 -1.90 0.38 -15.18
CA LEU A 17 -1.45 -0.87 -15.80
C LEU A 17 -2.57 -1.53 -16.62
N SER A 18 -3.79 -1.52 -16.08
CA SER A 18 -4.98 -2.08 -16.72
C SER A 18 -6.18 -1.14 -16.56
N PRO A 19 -6.97 -0.90 -17.61
CA PRO A 19 -8.16 -0.02 -17.52
C PRO A 19 -9.30 -0.65 -16.69
N ASP A 20 -9.45 -1.98 -16.76
CA ASP A 20 -10.57 -2.72 -16.13
C ASP A 20 -10.25 -3.33 -14.76
N VAL A 21 -8.96 -3.44 -14.43
CA VAL A 21 -8.49 -3.87 -13.11
C VAL A 21 -7.87 -2.67 -12.43
N LEU A 22 -8.36 -2.30 -11.25
CA LEU A 22 -7.61 -1.35 -10.41
C LEU A 22 -6.46 -2.12 -9.79
N HIS A 23 -5.34 -2.13 -10.51
CA HIS A 23 -4.13 -2.76 -10.02
C HIS A 23 -3.65 -1.97 -8.80
N SER A 24 -3.73 -2.63 -7.65
CA SER A 24 -2.73 -2.56 -6.61
C SER A 24 -2.57 -1.21 -5.91
N SER A 25 -3.34 -1.07 -4.83
CA SER A 25 -2.79 -0.30 -3.73
C SER A 25 -1.52 -0.99 -3.22
N SER A 26 -0.49 -0.21 -2.93
CA SER A 26 0.62 -0.64 -2.09
C SER A 26 0.53 0.08 -0.76
N SER A 27 1.07 -0.54 0.28
CA SER A 27 1.18 0.15 1.56
C SER A 27 2.48 -0.15 2.26
N ASP A 28 3.03 0.89 2.87
CA ASP A 28 4.31 0.85 3.54
C ASP A 28 4.32 1.71 4.80
N GLY A 29 5.04 1.22 5.81
CA GLY A 29 5.20 1.85 7.11
C GLY A 29 6.47 2.67 7.19
N GLN A 30 6.32 3.97 7.36
CA GLN A 30 7.40 4.89 7.68
C GLN A 30 7.56 5.01 9.19
N LYS A 31 8.78 4.81 9.68
CA LYS A 31 9.09 4.79 11.11
C LYS A 31 9.66 6.13 11.53
N TYR A 32 9.03 6.73 12.54
CA TYR A 32 9.39 8.05 13.03
C TYR A 32 9.66 8.02 14.53
N ASP A 33 10.70 8.73 14.94
CA ASP A 33 10.97 9.03 16.34
C ASP A 33 9.89 10.00 16.88
N LEU A 34 9.52 9.82 18.15
CA LEU A 34 8.69 10.77 18.88
C LEU A 34 9.54 11.59 19.84
N ALA A 35 9.48 12.91 19.69
CA ALA A 35 10.15 13.85 20.57
C ALA A 35 9.40 14.07 21.91
N VAL A 36 8.14 13.64 21.98
CA VAL A 36 7.23 13.88 23.10
C VAL A 36 6.61 12.58 23.62
N ASP A 37 6.30 12.55 24.92
CA ASP A 37 5.60 11.41 25.50
C ASP A 37 4.18 11.28 24.94
N SER A 38 3.87 10.11 24.39
CA SER A 38 2.57 9.77 23.80
C SER A 38 2.08 8.44 24.36
N LEU A 39 0.81 8.38 24.76
CA LEU A 39 0.15 7.15 25.22
C LEU A 39 0.08 6.06 24.13
N GLY A 40 0.09 6.45 22.85
CA GLY A 40 0.04 5.54 21.70
C GLY A 40 1.42 5.11 21.18
N SER A 41 2.48 5.43 21.92
CA SER A 41 3.85 5.17 21.50
C SER A 41 4.50 4.07 22.33
N SER A 42 5.25 3.19 21.67
CA SER A 42 6.01 2.12 22.32
C SER A 42 7.49 2.28 22.03
N ALA A 43 8.32 1.91 23.00
CA ALA A 43 9.74 1.69 22.73
C ALA A 43 9.89 0.53 21.72
N SER A 44 10.70 0.72 20.69
CA SER A 44 11.04 -0.35 19.76
C SER A 44 12.55 -0.40 19.62
N PHE A 45 13.17 -1.30 20.38
CA PHE A 45 14.63 -1.43 20.45
C PHE A 45 15.26 -1.64 19.07
N LYS A 46 14.55 -2.36 18.18
CA LYS A 46 14.98 -2.65 16.82
C LYS A 46 15.12 -1.40 15.93
N TYR A 47 14.31 -0.37 16.16
CA TYR A 47 14.23 0.80 15.26
C TYR A 47 14.68 2.10 15.92
N PHE A 48 14.52 2.24 17.23
CA PHE A 48 14.71 3.50 17.95
C PHE A 48 15.53 3.36 19.25
N GLY A 49 16.06 2.17 19.55
CA GLY A 49 16.74 1.89 20.82
C GLY A 49 15.80 2.05 22.02
N ASN A 50 16.16 2.93 22.97
CA ASN A 50 15.31 3.24 24.14
C ASN A 50 14.23 4.30 23.85
N ARG A 51 14.21 4.90 22.65
CA ARG A 51 13.23 5.93 22.27
C ARG A 51 11.92 5.28 21.81
N ARG A 52 10.82 6.00 22.01
CA ARG A 52 9.49 5.60 21.54
C ARG A 52 9.29 6.10 20.12
N GLY A 53 8.57 5.33 19.32
CA GLY A 53 8.34 5.71 17.93
C GLY A 53 6.97 5.29 17.41
N LEU A 54 6.61 5.91 16.30
CA LEU A 54 5.36 5.69 15.58
C LEU A 54 5.66 5.11 14.21
N THR A 55 4.67 4.40 13.67
CA THR A 55 4.63 4.04 12.27
C THR A 55 3.53 4.84 11.60
N ALA A 56 3.91 5.69 10.64
CA ALA A 56 2.98 6.31 9.71
C ALA A 56 2.87 5.40 8.49
N TYR A 57 1.68 4.87 8.27
CA TYR A 57 1.42 3.85 7.27
C TYR A 57 0.59 4.47 6.16
N SER A 58 1.18 4.56 4.97
CA SER A 58 0.57 5.20 3.80
C SER A 58 0.06 4.16 2.81
N TYR A 59 -1.05 4.47 2.15
CA TYR A 59 -1.64 3.66 1.09
C TYR A 59 -1.56 4.44 -0.22
N VAL A 60 -0.94 3.83 -1.20
CA VAL A 60 -0.60 4.44 -2.48
C VAL A 60 -1.22 3.61 -3.59
N ASP A 61 -1.85 4.21 -4.59
CA ASP A 61 -2.34 3.47 -5.77
C ASP A 61 -1.25 3.29 -6.85
N GLU A 62 -1.54 2.53 -7.91
CA GLU A 62 -0.60 2.31 -9.02
C GLU A 62 -0.12 3.59 -9.70
N THR A 63 -0.92 4.67 -9.62
CA THR A 63 -0.60 5.98 -10.19
C THR A 63 0.16 6.88 -9.22
N LEU A 64 0.57 6.31 -8.09
CA LEU A 64 1.40 6.89 -7.03
C LEU A 64 0.66 7.94 -6.19
N LEU A 65 -0.67 8.03 -6.28
CA LEU A 65 -1.47 8.88 -5.42
C LEU A 65 -1.63 8.26 -4.03
N VAL A 66 -1.45 9.06 -2.98
CA VAL A 66 -1.58 8.62 -1.60
C VAL A 66 -3.02 8.82 -1.13
N PHE A 67 -3.84 7.78 -1.21
CA PHE A 67 -5.29 7.90 -0.98
C PHE A 67 -5.72 7.75 0.49
N ASP A 68 -4.94 7.03 1.31
CA ASP A 68 -5.19 6.92 2.75
C ASP A 68 -3.86 6.86 3.51
N SER A 69 -3.91 7.13 4.81
CA SER A 69 -2.79 6.99 5.73
C SER A 69 -3.31 6.88 7.16
N THR A 70 -2.53 6.23 8.02
CA THR A 70 -2.83 6.12 9.45
C THR A 70 -1.55 6.14 10.26
N VAL A 71 -1.64 6.50 11.53
CA VAL A 71 -0.54 6.44 12.48
C VAL A 71 -0.87 5.47 13.60
N PHE A 72 0.08 4.61 13.95
CA PHE A 72 -0.02 3.65 15.03
C PHE A 72 1.34 3.40 15.70
N SER A 73 1.33 2.64 16.78
CA SER A 73 2.52 2.37 17.58
C SER A 73 3.53 1.53 16.80
N ALA A 74 4.83 1.83 16.87
CA ALA A 74 5.83 1.04 16.15
C ALA A 74 6.01 -0.41 16.65
N ALA A 75 5.41 -0.78 17.79
CA ALA A 75 5.31 -2.17 18.24
C ALA A 75 4.14 -2.94 17.61
N ASP A 76 3.14 -2.24 17.06
CA ASP A 76 1.99 -2.88 16.44
C ASP A 76 2.41 -3.53 15.11
N ARG A 77 1.74 -4.62 14.76
CA ARG A 77 1.99 -5.33 13.49
C ARG A 77 1.32 -4.58 12.35
N GLU A 78 2.12 -4.05 11.42
CA GLU A 78 1.66 -3.35 10.21
C GLU A 78 0.60 -4.14 9.43
N ALA A 79 0.73 -5.48 9.39
CA ALA A 79 -0.18 -6.41 8.76
C ALA A 79 -1.66 -6.21 9.15
N THR A 80 -1.95 -5.85 10.42
CA THR A 80 -3.34 -5.67 10.88
C THR A 80 -3.92 -4.32 10.44
N HIS A 81 -3.06 -3.31 10.29
CA HIS A 81 -3.47 -1.98 9.84
C HIS A 81 -3.73 -1.96 8.34
N LEU A 82 -3.00 -2.73 7.54
CA LEU A 82 -3.23 -2.92 6.09
C LEU A 82 -4.70 -3.10 5.73
N LEU A 83 -5.40 -3.98 6.45
CA LEU A 83 -6.81 -4.28 6.20
C LEU A 83 -7.71 -3.07 6.44
N ASP A 84 -7.35 -2.19 7.38
CA ASP A 84 -8.14 -0.99 7.65
C ASP A 84 -8.14 -0.05 6.44
N GLY A 85 -6.98 0.23 5.84
CA GLY A 85 -6.90 1.13 4.69
C GLY A 85 -7.57 0.56 3.45
N LEU A 86 -7.40 -0.75 3.20
CA LEU A 86 -8.10 -1.45 2.12
C LEU A 86 -9.62 -1.34 2.23
N LEU A 87 -10.16 -1.45 3.45
CA LEU A 87 -11.59 -1.37 3.69
C LEU A 87 -12.12 0.08 3.77
N ARG A 88 -11.25 1.04 4.12
CA ARG A 88 -11.60 2.47 4.19
C ARG A 88 -11.67 3.16 2.84
N HIS A 89 -10.90 2.72 1.84
CA HIS A 89 -10.83 3.32 0.51
C HIS A 89 -12.24 3.57 -0.05
N ALA A 90 -12.70 4.81 0.09
CA ALA A 90 -14.05 5.21 -0.27
C ALA A 90 -14.08 5.50 -1.77
N GLY A 91 -14.95 4.80 -2.50
CA GLY A 91 -15.22 5.08 -3.91
C GLY A 91 -15.01 3.92 -4.86
N ARG A 92 -14.08 2.98 -4.60
CA ARG A 92 -13.89 1.76 -5.41
C ARG A 92 -13.14 0.66 -4.62
N PRO A 93 -13.62 -0.60 -4.64
CA PRO A 93 -12.92 -1.72 -3.98
C PRO A 93 -11.55 -1.97 -4.62
N THR A 94 -10.57 -2.35 -3.80
CA THR A 94 -9.24 -2.72 -4.28
C THR A 94 -9.25 -4.18 -4.78
N ASP A 95 -8.84 -4.41 -6.03
CA ASP A 95 -8.79 -5.77 -6.61
C ASP A 95 -7.51 -6.52 -6.24
N VAL A 96 -6.37 -5.82 -6.22
CA VAL A 96 -5.04 -6.37 -5.94
C VAL A 96 -4.37 -5.50 -4.87
N HIS A 97 -3.57 -6.07 -3.98
CA HIS A 97 -2.80 -5.29 -3.01
C HIS A 97 -1.41 -5.88 -2.77
N SER A 98 -0.39 -5.03 -2.78
CA SER A 98 1.02 -5.43 -2.70
C SER A 98 1.70 -4.80 -1.49
N THR A 99 2.49 -5.57 -0.75
CA THR A 99 3.32 -5.05 0.37
C THR A 99 4.75 -5.55 0.27
N ASP A 100 5.68 -4.85 0.94
CA ASP A 100 7.03 -5.38 1.10
C ASP A 100 7.08 -6.56 2.10
N THR A 101 8.22 -7.24 2.05
CA THR A 101 8.57 -8.51 2.70
C THR A 101 8.17 -8.62 4.18
N HIS A 102 8.14 -7.52 4.93
CA HIS A 102 7.89 -7.54 6.37
C HIS A 102 6.39 -7.51 6.75
N GLY A 103 5.49 -7.34 5.77
CA GLY A 103 4.07 -7.05 6.02
C GLY A 103 3.11 -8.25 6.00
N TYR A 104 3.50 -9.44 5.56
CA TYR A 104 2.55 -10.53 5.33
C TYR A 104 2.48 -11.56 6.46
N THR A 105 1.28 -12.10 6.69
CA THR A 105 1.02 -13.27 7.55
C THR A 105 0.00 -14.18 6.88
N GLU A 106 -0.07 -15.46 7.27
CA GLU A 106 -1.09 -16.36 6.74
C GLU A 106 -2.51 -15.83 7.00
N VAL A 107 -2.74 -15.23 8.16
CA VAL A 107 -4.04 -14.61 8.48
C VAL A 107 -4.42 -13.51 7.49
N ILE A 108 -3.47 -12.67 7.06
CA ILE A 108 -3.76 -11.66 6.04
C ILE A 108 -4.10 -12.30 4.70
N PHE A 109 -3.38 -13.34 4.27
CA PHE A 109 -3.73 -14.12 3.07
C PHE A 109 -5.16 -14.67 3.13
N ALA A 110 -5.58 -15.21 4.28
CA ALA A 110 -6.93 -15.72 4.46
C ALA A 110 -7.98 -14.62 4.29
N VAL A 111 -7.79 -13.50 5.01
CA VAL A 111 -8.77 -12.42 5.07
C VAL A 111 -8.88 -11.71 3.73
N THR A 112 -7.76 -11.39 3.07
CA THR A 112 -7.77 -10.74 1.75
C THR A 112 -8.44 -11.62 0.70
N ARG A 113 -8.18 -12.94 0.70
CA ARG A 113 -8.87 -13.89 -0.18
C ARG A 113 -10.39 -13.87 0.03
N MET A 114 -10.84 -13.85 1.28
CA MET A 114 -12.26 -13.79 1.62
C MET A 114 -12.91 -12.45 1.24
N LEU A 115 -12.14 -11.36 1.29
CA LEU A 115 -12.55 -10.04 0.81
C LEU A 115 -12.49 -9.91 -0.72
N ARG A 116 -12.04 -10.96 -1.44
CA ARG A 116 -11.79 -10.97 -2.89
C ARG A 116 -10.74 -9.96 -3.34
N ILE A 117 -9.73 -9.74 -2.49
CA ILE A 117 -8.56 -8.93 -2.78
C ILE A 117 -7.40 -9.88 -3.07
N ALA A 118 -6.82 -9.81 -4.27
CA ALA A 118 -5.62 -10.54 -4.60
C ALA A 118 -4.43 -9.94 -3.85
N TYR A 119 -3.99 -10.61 -2.78
CA TYR A 119 -2.86 -10.16 -1.99
C TYR A 119 -1.55 -10.71 -2.57
N GLU A 120 -0.70 -9.79 -3.02
CA GLU A 120 0.50 -10.06 -3.80
C GLU A 120 1.75 -9.46 -3.13
N PRO A 121 2.13 -9.94 -1.93
CA PRO A 121 3.30 -9.42 -1.24
C PRO A 121 4.60 -9.81 -1.96
N ARG A 122 5.62 -8.97 -1.84
CA ARG A 122 6.98 -9.34 -2.25
C ARG A 122 7.55 -10.40 -1.32
N ILE A 123 7.93 -11.53 -1.90
CA ILE A 123 8.53 -12.64 -1.16
C ILE A 123 10.05 -12.55 -1.25
N ARG A 124 10.69 -12.34 -0.10
CA ARG A 124 12.14 -12.53 0.09
C ARG A 124 12.41 -13.96 0.54
N GLN A 125 13.56 -14.52 0.16
CA GLN A 125 14.00 -15.86 0.56
C GLN A 125 12.91 -16.91 0.32
N LEU A 126 12.55 -17.09 -0.95
CA LEU A 126 11.52 -18.04 -1.37
C LEU A 126 11.79 -19.47 -0.86
N THR A 127 13.05 -19.86 -0.75
CA THR A 127 13.50 -21.16 -0.21
C THR A 127 13.13 -21.41 1.25
N ASN A 128 12.87 -20.35 2.03
CA ASN A 128 12.50 -20.46 3.44
C ASN A 128 10.98 -20.50 3.64
N GLN A 129 10.21 -20.41 2.55
CA GLN A 129 8.76 -20.48 2.62
C GLN A 129 8.28 -21.91 2.72
N GLN A 130 7.24 -22.10 3.52
CA GLN A 130 6.60 -23.40 3.69
C GLN A 130 5.40 -23.54 2.76
N LEU A 131 5.29 -24.71 2.14
CA LEU A 131 4.16 -25.13 1.31
C LEU A 131 3.29 -26.10 2.09
N TYR A 132 1.98 -25.99 1.88
CA TYR A 132 0.99 -26.78 2.60
C TYR A 132 0.00 -27.44 1.64
N SER A 133 -0.49 -28.63 1.98
CA SER A 133 -1.45 -29.38 1.16
C SER A 133 -2.60 -29.95 1.98
N TRP A 134 -3.72 -30.23 1.33
CA TRP A 134 -4.81 -31.02 1.90
C TRP A 134 -4.41 -32.47 2.15
N GLU A 135 -3.58 -33.00 1.26
CA GLU A 135 -3.14 -34.38 1.29
C GLU A 135 -1.84 -34.54 2.11
N PRO A 136 -1.62 -35.71 2.72
CA PRO A 136 -0.36 -36.01 3.39
C PRO A 136 0.82 -35.94 2.41
N VAL A 137 1.98 -35.49 2.90
CA VAL A 137 3.23 -35.41 2.11
C VAL A 137 3.59 -36.76 1.45
N ALA A 138 3.25 -37.88 2.10
CA ALA A 138 3.44 -39.22 1.55
C ALA A 138 2.67 -39.47 0.25
N ALA A 139 1.46 -38.93 0.10
CA ALA A 139 0.67 -39.06 -1.13
C ALA A 139 1.35 -38.35 -2.30
N HIS A 140 1.89 -37.14 -2.06
CA HIS A 140 2.65 -36.39 -3.06
C HIS A 140 3.94 -37.11 -3.49
N ARG A 141 4.62 -37.78 -2.55
CA ARG A 141 5.80 -38.62 -2.86
C ARG A 141 5.45 -39.83 -3.71
N GLN A 142 4.34 -40.49 -3.42
CA GLN A 142 3.87 -41.64 -4.22
C GLN A 142 3.52 -41.24 -5.66
N LEU A 143 3.04 -40.01 -5.85
CA LEU A 143 2.77 -39.43 -7.17
C LEU A 143 4.05 -39.00 -7.92
N GLY A 144 5.24 -39.14 -7.33
CA GLY A 144 6.51 -38.77 -7.97
C GLY A 144 6.70 -37.27 -8.16
N GLN A 145 6.01 -36.42 -7.39
CA GLN A 145 6.10 -34.97 -7.53
C GLN A 145 7.45 -34.45 -7.04
N THR A 146 8.08 -33.59 -7.84
CA THR A 146 9.39 -32.99 -7.52
C THR A 146 9.29 -31.94 -6.41
N LEU A 147 8.20 -31.16 -6.39
CA LEU A 147 7.93 -30.17 -5.35
C LEU A 147 6.97 -30.76 -4.32
N LEU A 148 7.45 -30.95 -3.10
CA LEU A 148 6.68 -31.53 -2.01
C LEU A 148 6.19 -30.44 -1.03
N PRO A 149 4.99 -30.60 -0.45
CA PRO A 149 4.56 -29.77 0.67
C PRO A 149 5.36 -30.11 1.93
N ASP A 150 5.56 -29.12 2.81
CA ASP A 150 6.23 -29.28 4.09
C ASP A 150 5.30 -29.90 5.14
N ALA A 151 4.00 -29.60 5.06
CA ALA A 151 3.02 -30.07 6.04
C ALA A 151 1.61 -30.20 5.43
N ARG A 152 0.81 -31.06 6.07
CA ARG A 152 -0.62 -31.20 5.77
C ARG A 152 -1.44 -30.16 6.55
N LEU A 153 -2.44 -29.58 5.89
CA LEU A 153 -3.47 -28.72 6.48
C LEU A 153 -4.47 -29.54 7.29
N ASP A 154 -5.15 -28.87 8.23
CA ASP A 154 -6.24 -29.46 9.01
C ASP A 154 -7.59 -28.86 8.56
N PRO A 155 -8.30 -29.49 7.58
CA PRO A 155 -9.58 -28.99 7.08
C PRO A 155 -10.67 -28.93 8.16
N GLU A 156 -10.63 -29.84 9.13
CA GLU A 156 -11.63 -29.89 10.19
C GLU A 156 -11.53 -28.67 11.10
N ARG A 157 -10.33 -28.13 11.34
CA ARG A 157 -10.17 -26.86 12.06
C ARG A 157 -10.86 -25.69 11.37
N ILE A 158 -10.81 -25.65 10.04
CA ILE A 158 -11.47 -24.60 9.25
C ILE A 158 -12.98 -24.79 9.36
N ALA A 159 -13.48 -26.01 9.12
CA ALA A 159 -14.90 -26.33 9.14
C ALA A 159 -15.55 -26.04 10.50
N ARG A 160 -14.91 -26.44 11.60
CA ARG A 160 -15.43 -26.26 12.98
C ARG A 160 -15.59 -24.80 13.42
N HIS A 161 -14.88 -23.88 12.77
CA HIS A 161 -14.87 -22.45 13.13
C HIS A 161 -15.27 -21.54 11.97
N TRP A 162 -15.93 -22.09 10.95
CA TRP A 162 -16.19 -21.39 9.70
C TRP A 162 -17.08 -20.17 9.91
N ASP A 163 -18.13 -20.30 10.72
CA ASP A 163 -19.06 -19.21 10.99
C ASP A 163 -18.39 -18.07 11.76
N GLU A 164 -17.52 -18.36 12.72
CA GLU A 164 -16.74 -17.35 13.42
C GLU A 164 -15.71 -16.67 12.51
N VAL A 165 -15.09 -17.41 11.58
CA VAL A 165 -14.19 -16.86 10.56
C VAL A 165 -14.96 -15.89 9.67
N LEU A 166 -16.14 -16.27 9.18
CA LEU A 166 -17.02 -15.40 8.39
C LEU A 166 -17.40 -14.15 9.19
N ARG A 167 -17.85 -14.29 10.43
CA ARG A 167 -18.23 -13.17 11.29
C ARG A 167 -17.06 -12.21 11.52
N LEU A 168 -15.86 -12.74 11.75
CA LEU A 168 -14.64 -11.93 11.95
C LEU A 168 -14.31 -11.10 10.72
N VAL A 169 -14.45 -11.64 9.50
CA VAL A 169 -14.17 -10.93 8.24
C VAL A 169 -15.28 -9.96 7.85
N VAL A 170 -16.54 -10.32 8.08
CA VAL A 170 -17.69 -9.48 7.75
C VAL A 170 -17.76 -8.24 8.65
N THR A 171 -17.40 -8.35 9.93
CA THR A 171 -17.44 -7.24 10.88
C THR A 171 -16.70 -5.97 10.40
N PRO A 172 -15.41 -6.04 9.97
CA PRO A 172 -14.71 -4.89 9.42
C PRO A 172 -15.17 -4.54 8.00
N LYS A 173 -15.60 -5.52 7.19
CA LYS A 173 -16.18 -5.26 5.86
C LYS A 173 -17.43 -4.37 5.93
N LEU A 174 -18.28 -4.59 6.94
CA LEU A 174 -19.47 -3.79 7.23
C LEU A 174 -19.17 -2.55 8.08
N ARG A 175 -17.90 -2.23 8.35
CA ARG A 175 -17.44 -1.07 9.12
C ARG A 175 -17.97 -1.01 10.56
N HIS A 176 -18.36 -2.15 11.16
CA HIS A 176 -18.76 -2.19 12.57
C HIS A 176 -17.58 -1.95 13.52
N ARG A 177 -16.39 -2.47 13.18
CA ARG A 177 -15.13 -2.27 13.91
C ARG A 177 -13.94 -2.32 12.94
N GLU A 178 -12.86 -1.61 13.28
CA GLU A 178 -11.60 -1.66 12.55
C GLU A 178 -10.98 -3.07 12.60
N ALA A 179 -10.41 -3.52 11.50
CA ALA A 179 -9.71 -4.79 11.40
C ALA A 179 -8.51 -4.81 12.35
N SER A 180 -7.74 -3.72 12.42
CA SER A 180 -6.57 -3.63 13.31
C SER A 180 -6.89 -3.92 14.77
N ARG A 181 -8.04 -3.45 15.26
CA ARG A 181 -8.50 -3.72 16.63
C ARG A 181 -8.91 -5.17 16.85
N LEU A 182 -9.65 -5.75 15.91
CA LEU A 182 -10.10 -7.14 15.98
C LEU A 182 -8.92 -8.10 15.94
N PHE A 183 -8.03 -7.94 14.96
CA PHE A 183 -6.85 -8.77 14.78
C PHE A 183 -5.78 -8.49 15.85
N GLY A 184 -5.67 -7.26 16.35
CA GLY A 184 -4.82 -6.93 17.49
C GLY A 184 -5.19 -7.76 18.72
N ARG A 185 -6.47 -7.80 19.07
CA ARG A 185 -6.98 -8.62 20.19
C ARG A 185 -6.84 -10.12 19.94
N LEU A 186 -7.12 -10.58 18.72
CA LEU A 186 -6.97 -11.98 18.35
C LEU A 186 -5.49 -12.43 18.43
N ASN A 187 -4.56 -11.55 18.05
CA ASN A 187 -3.12 -11.81 18.08
C ASN A 187 -2.57 -11.92 19.50
N SER A 188 -3.11 -11.19 20.47
CA SER A 188 -2.69 -11.25 21.88
C SER A 188 -2.78 -12.66 22.47
N TYR A 189 -3.67 -13.51 21.95
CA TYR A 189 -3.86 -14.90 22.38
C TYR A 189 -3.62 -15.92 21.24
N ALA A 190 -2.86 -15.53 20.21
CA ALA A 190 -2.73 -16.27 18.95
C ALA A 190 -2.33 -17.74 19.09
N ARG A 191 -1.45 -18.08 20.04
CA ARG A 191 -0.95 -19.45 20.19
C ARG A 191 -2.03 -20.42 20.65
N GLN A 192 -3.05 -19.96 21.38
CA GLN A 192 -4.05 -20.83 22.02
C GLN A 192 -5.45 -20.65 21.43
N HIS A 193 -5.72 -19.54 20.72
CA HIS A 193 -7.07 -19.23 20.24
C HIS A 193 -7.50 -20.12 19.05
N PRO A 194 -8.60 -20.90 19.16
CA PRO A 194 -9.04 -21.82 18.09
C PRO A 194 -9.35 -21.10 16.77
N LEU A 195 -10.07 -19.97 16.82
CA LEU A 195 -10.35 -19.14 15.64
C LEU A 195 -9.08 -18.67 14.90
N TYR A 196 -8.04 -18.24 15.62
CA TYR A 196 -6.79 -17.81 15.01
C TYR A 196 -6.11 -18.97 14.26
N ARG A 197 -6.14 -20.17 14.84
CA ARG A 197 -5.59 -21.38 14.21
C ARG A 197 -6.37 -21.75 12.95
N ALA A 198 -7.70 -21.70 12.99
CA ALA A 198 -8.55 -21.95 11.82
C ALA A 198 -8.24 -20.97 10.68
N LEU A 199 -8.16 -19.67 11.00
CA LEU A 199 -7.82 -18.63 10.03
C LEU A 199 -6.40 -18.81 9.46
N LYS A 200 -5.45 -19.24 10.29
CA LYS A 200 -4.09 -19.56 9.86
C LYS A 200 -4.06 -20.74 8.89
N GLU A 201 -4.82 -21.81 9.13
CA GLU A 201 -4.93 -22.95 8.20
C GLU A 201 -5.47 -22.50 6.84
N LEU A 202 -6.55 -21.71 6.82
CA LEU A 202 -7.07 -21.13 5.57
C LEU A 202 -6.01 -20.27 4.87
N GLY A 203 -5.29 -19.48 5.65
CA GLY A 203 -4.22 -18.62 5.16
C GLY A 203 -3.04 -19.36 4.54
N ARG A 204 -2.67 -20.51 5.11
CA ARG A 204 -1.60 -21.39 4.59
C ARG A 204 -1.94 -21.92 3.21
N LEU A 205 -3.20 -22.28 2.97
CA LEU A 205 -3.67 -22.72 1.67
C LEU A 205 -3.50 -21.61 0.62
N VAL A 206 -4.07 -20.43 0.90
CA VAL A 206 -4.02 -19.27 -0.01
C VAL A 206 -2.57 -18.84 -0.26
N LYS A 207 -1.75 -18.79 0.80
CA LYS A 207 -0.32 -18.47 0.68
C LYS A 207 0.41 -19.49 -0.19
N THR A 208 0.12 -20.78 -0.04
CA THR A 208 0.74 -21.84 -0.85
C THR A 208 0.38 -21.67 -2.32
N GLU A 209 -0.91 -21.46 -2.64
CA GLU A 209 -1.37 -21.17 -4.01
C GLU A 209 -0.64 -19.95 -4.59
N PHE A 210 -0.54 -18.87 -3.82
CA PHE A 210 0.21 -17.68 -4.23
C PHE A 210 1.70 -17.96 -4.48
N LEU A 211 2.37 -18.69 -3.59
CA LEU A 211 3.79 -19.01 -3.72
C LEU A 211 4.07 -19.83 -4.98
N LEU A 212 3.23 -20.82 -5.29
CA LEU A 212 3.35 -21.63 -6.51
C LEU A 212 3.24 -20.74 -7.76
N ARG A 213 2.24 -19.86 -7.82
CA ARG A 213 2.11 -18.85 -8.89
C ARG A 213 3.31 -17.91 -8.93
N TYR A 214 3.81 -17.48 -7.77
CA TYR A 214 4.95 -16.57 -7.67
C TYR A 214 6.25 -17.21 -8.17
N VAL A 215 6.42 -18.52 -8.04
CA VAL A 215 7.55 -19.27 -8.61
C VAL A 215 7.43 -19.41 -10.13
N ASP A 216 6.24 -19.76 -10.60
CA ASP A 216 5.99 -20.10 -12.00
C ASP A 216 5.90 -18.85 -12.90
N GLN A 217 5.20 -17.80 -12.45
CA GLN A 217 4.83 -16.65 -13.28
C GLN A 217 5.82 -15.49 -13.13
N VAL A 218 6.60 -15.22 -14.18
CA VAL A 218 7.58 -14.12 -14.22
C VAL A 218 6.88 -12.75 -14.18
N GLU A 219 5.76 -12.64 -14.89
CA GLU A 219 4.97 -11.41 -15.04
C GLU A 219 4.42 -10.95 -13.69
N LEU A 220 3.98 -11.91 -12.86
CA LEU A 220 3.53 -11.65 -11.48
C LEU A 220 4.67 -11.04 -10.66
N ARG A 221 5.87 -11.62 -10.70
CA ARG A 221 7.04 -11.09 -9.97
C ARG A 221 7.43 -9.71 -10.45
N GLN A 222 7.46 -9.49 -11.77
CA GLN A 222 7.79 -8.19 -12.35
C GLN A 222 6.76 -7.12 -11.97
N ARG A 223 5.46 -7.46 -11.97
CA ARG A 223 4.38 -6.56 -11.54
C ARG A 223 4.55 -6.16 -10.08
N ILE A 224 4.72 -7.12 -9.18
CA ILE A 224 4.94 -6.88 -7.75
C ILE A 224 6.17 -5.98 -7.53
N GLN A 225 7.27 -6.26 -8.25
CA GLN A 225 8.51 -5.47 -8.15
C GLN A 225 8.35 -4.03 -8.66
N LYS A 226 7.57 -3.81 -9.73
CA LYS A 226 7.28 -2.47 -10.25
C LYS A 226 6.45 -1.64 -9.27
N GLN A 227 5.48 -2.27 -8.61
CA GLN A 227 4.58 -1.59 -7.65
C GLN A 227 5.26 -1.21 -6.34
N LEU A 228 6.29 -1.98 -5.93
CA LEU A 228 6.94 -1.82 -4.63
C LEU A 228 8.19 -0.95 -4.65
N LYS A 229 8.28 0.04 -5.56
CA LYS A 229 9.33 1.08 -5.48
C LYS A 229 8.95 2.19 -4.49
N GLY A 230 8.60 1.80 -3.26
CA GLY A 230 8.24 2.71 -2.17
C GLY A 230 9.31 3.75 -1.86
N GLU A 231 10.58 3.47 -2.18
CA GLU A 231 11.71 4.37 -1.95
C GLU A 231 11.52 5.78 -2.53
N SER A 232 10.90 5.93 -3.71
CA SER A 232 10.65 7.26 -4.28
C SER A 232 9.56 8.02 -3.52
N ALA A 233 8.51 7.31 -3.08
CA ALA A 233 7.46 7.89 -2.25
C ALA A 233 7.98 8.24 -0.85
N HIS A 234 8.87 7.42 -0.29
CA HIS A 234 9.58 7.69 0.97
C HIS A 234 10.48 8.92 0.86
N ARG A 235 11.23 9.07 -0.22
CA ARG A 235 12.07 10.25 -0.47
C ARG A 235 11.23 11.53 -0.55
N LEU A 236 10.10 11.49 -1.27
CA LEU A 236 9.17 12.62 -1.30
C LEU A 236 8.60 12.93 0.09
N ALA A 237 8.14 11.90 0.82
CA ALA A 237 7.61 12.07 2.17
C ALA A 237 8.64 12.70 3.11
N HIS A 238 9.91 12.28 3.03
CA HIS A 238 11.01 12.83 3.80
C HIS A 238 11.34 14.28 3.41
N ALA A 239 11.26 14.62 2.13
CA ALA A 239 11.49 15.99 1.67
C ALA A 239 10.39 16.96 2.15
N VAL A 240 9.13 16.53 2.10
CA VAL A 240 8.00 17.30 2.64
C VAL A 240 8.08 17.39 4.16
N TRP A 241 8.48 16.30 4.83
CA TRP A 241 8.60 16.21 6.28
C TRP A 241 10.04 16.47 6.74
N HIS A 242 10.52 17.72 6.64
CA HIS A 242 11.92 18.07 6.90
C HIS A 242 12.17 18.83 8.22
N GLY A 243 11.13 19.36 8.87
CA GLY A 243 11.26 20.16 10.09
C GLY A 243 11.65 19.32 11.32
N ARG A 244 12.36 19.94 12.27
CA ARG A 244 12.66 19.41 13.62
C ARG A 244 13.19 17.96 13.64
N ASN A 245 14.20 17.67 12.83
CA ASN A 245 14.78 16.32 12.70
C ASN A 245 13.77 15.21 12.35
N GLN A 246 12.63 15.58 11.75
CA GLN A 246 11.60 14.64 11.31
C GLN A 246 10.86 13.94 12.45
N GLU A 247 10.99 14.43 13.67
CA GLU A 247 10.34 13.85 14.83
C GLU A 247 8.88 14.31 14.93
N PHE A 248 7.99 13.41 15.35
CA PHE A 248 6.65 13.83 15.73
C PHE A 248 6.73 14.57 17.07
N HIS A 249 6.20 15.80 17.09
CA HIS A 249 6.00 16.58 18.31
C HIS A 249 4.54 16.57 18.79
N ALA A 250 3.69 15.81 18.11
CA ALA A 250 2.29 15.63 18.43
C ALA A 250 2.13 14.53 19.50
N ALA A 251 1.62 14.88 20.68
CA ALA A 251 1.50 13.96 21.80
C ALA A 251 0.29 13.02 21.65
N THR A 252 -0.82 13.52 21.09
CA THR A 252 -2.04 12.73 20.94
C THR A 252 -2.13 12.06 19.57
N ARG A 253 -2.83 10.92 19.50
CA ARG A 253 -3.11 10.24 18.23
C ARG A 253 -3.84 11.14 17.23
N SER A 254 -4.73 12.01 17.72
CA SER A 254 -5.47 12.95 16.87
C SER A 254 -4.52 13.93 16.18
N GLU A 255 -3.61 14.54 16.94
CA GLU A 255 -2.61 15.48 16.39
C GLU A 255 -1.65 14.77 15.43
N GLN A 256 -1.24 13.54 15.74
CA GLN A 256 -0.39 12.74 14.84
C GLN A 256 -1.09 12.45 13.51
N LEU A 257 -2.39 12.12 13.55
CA LEU A 257 -3.20 11.91 12.34
C LEU A 257 -3.38 13.20 11.54
N VAL A 258 -3.55 14.36 12.21
CA VAL A 258 -3.62 15.67 11.54
C VAL A 258 -2.31 15.95 10.82
N ALA A 259 -1.17 15.81 11.50
CA ALA A 259 0.15 16.01 10.93
C ALA A 259 0.40 15.08 9.72
N GLU A 260 0.06 13.79 9.83
CA GLU A 260 0.18 12.84 8.73
C GLU A 260 -0.76 13.19 7.57
N THR A 261 -1.96 13.69 7.87
CA THR A 261 -2.93 14.14 6.85
C THR A 261 -2.41 15.37 6.11
N CYS A 262 -1.80 16.33 6.80
CA CYS A 262 -1.16 17.50 6.20
C CYS A 262 0.01 17.07 5.29
N LYS A 263 0.86 16.15 5.76
CA LYS A 263 1.95 15.57 4.95
C LYS A 263 1.39 14.95 3.66
N ARG A 264 0.36 14.10 3.79
CA ARG A 264 -0.31 13.45 2.65
C ARG A 264 -0.92 14.47 1.68
N LEU A 265 -1.54 15.54 2.19
CA LEU A 265 -2.11 16.61 1.37
C LEU A 265 -1.03 17.28 0.52
N LEU A 266 0.08 17.67 1.14
CA LEU A 266 1.22 18.29 0.44
C LEU A 266 1.83 17.35 -0.59
N MET A 267 2.04 16.08 -0.25
CA MET A 267 2.52 15.07 -1.21
C MET A 267 1.61 14.97 -2.43
N ASN A 268 0.29 14.85 -2.23
CA ASN A 268 -0.65 14.76 -3.33
C ASN A 268 -0.76 16.06 -4.14
N ALA A 269 -0.55 17.22 -3.52
CA ALA A 269 -0.48 18.50 -4.22
C ALA A 269 0.74 18.56 -5.16
N ILE A 270 1.91 18.14 -4.67
CA ILE A 270 3.14 18.02 -5.49
C ILE A 270 2.92 17.02 -6.64
N ILE A 271 2.34 15.86 -6.36
CA ILE A 271 2.04 14.86 -7.38
C ILE A 271 1.08 15.41 -8.43
N CYS A 272 0.02 16.09 -8.01
CA CYS A 272 -0.93 16.75 -8.90
C CYS A 272 -0.24 17.80 -9.79
N TRP A 273 0.62 18.63 -9.20
CA TRP A 273 1.40 19.63 -9.93
C TRP A 273 2.29 18.97 -10.99
N ASN A 274 2.98 17.88 -10.63
CA ASN A 274 3.80 17.12 -11.56
C ASN A 274 2.98 16.50 -12.69
N TYR A 275 1.79 15.98 -12.39
CA TYR A 275 0.87 15.49 -13.41
C TYR A 275 0.46 16.59 -14.39
N LEU A 276 0.12 17.78 -13.91
CA LEU A 276 -0.21 18.93 -14.76
C LEU A 276 0.98 19.35 -15.63
N HIS A 277 2.17 19.46 -15.02
CA HIS A 277 3.39 19.84 -15.70
C HIS A 277 3.78 18.85 -16.81
N LEU A 278 3.76 17.56 -16.50
CA LEU A 278 4.05 16.50 -17.48
C LEU A 278 2.98 16.43 -18.57
N SER A 279 1.70 16.59 -18.22
CA SER A 279 0.61 16.60 -19.19
C SER A 279 0.75 17.77 -20.17
N GLN A 280 1.02 18.98 -19.66
CA GLN A 280 1.25 20.15 -20.50
C GLN A 280 2.49 19.99 -21.37
N HIS A 281 3.58 19.44 -20.83
CA HIS A 281 4.80 19.18 -21.60
C HIS A 281 4.52 18.20 -22.75
N LEU A 282 3.82 17.09 -22.49
CA LEU A 282 3.42 16.13 -23.53
C LEU A 282 2.49 16.77 -24.57
N ALA A 283 1.54 17.60 -24.15
CA ALA A 283 0.61 18.28 -25.03
C ALA A 283 1.29 19.27 -26.00
N ARG A 284 2.43 19.85 -25.61
CA ARG A 284 3.22 20.78 -26.44
C ARG A 284 4.18 20.08 -27.39
N LEU A 285 4.45 18.78 -27.20
CA LEU A 285 5.35 18.04 -28.09
C LEU A 285 4.67 17.72 -29.43
N PRO A 286 5.42 17.65 -30.53
CA PRO A 286 4.92 17.14 -31.81
C PRO A 286 4.34 15.73 -31.65
N PRO A 287 3.24 15.37 -32.36
CA PRO A 287 2.58 14.07 -32.22
C PRO A 287 3.52 12.86 -32.37
N GLU A 288 4.51 12.94 -33.27
CA GLU A 288 5.49 11.88 -33.47
C GLU A 288 6.41 11.64 -32.26
N GLN A 289 6.60 12.63 -31.39
CA GLN A 289 7.44 12.53 -30.18
C GLN A 289 6.65 12.11 -28.94
N GLN A 290 5.35 12.40 -28.89
CA GLN A 290 4.52 12.15 -27.70
C GLN A 290 4.55 10.68 -27.27
N ALA A 291 4.40 9.74 -28.21
CA ALA A 291 4.42 8.30 -27.91
C ALA A 291 5.78 7.82 -27.39
N ALA A 292 6.88 8.25 -28.02
CA ALA A 292 8.23 7.90 -27.62
C ALA A 292 8.58 8.47 -26.24
N THR A 293 8.19 9.72 -25.96
CA THR A 293 8.39 10.35 -24.65
C THR A 293 7.55 9.65 -23.58
N LEU A 294 6.27 9.37 -23.83
CA LEU A 294 5.43 8.67 -22.86
C LEU A 294 5.95 7.25 -22.55
N ALA A 295 6.46 6.53 -23.55
CA ALA A 295 7.02 5.18 -23.37
C ALA A 295 8.30 5.16 -22.53
N THR A 296 9.10 6.22 -22.55
CA THR A 296 10.32 6.35 -21.74
C THR A 296 10.05 6.99 -20.38
N LEU A 297 8.93 7.70 -20.23
CA LEU A 297 8.54 8.36 -19.00
C LEU A 297 8.17 7.33 -17.92
N SER A 298 9.03 7.23 -16.92
CA SER A 298 8.76 6.46 -15.71
C SER A 298 7.59 7.08 -14.94
N PRO A 299 6.55 6.32 -14.53
CA PRO A 299 5.47 6.83 -13.69
C PRO A 299 5.99 7.51 -12.41
N PHE A 300 7.14 7.08 -11.89
CA PHE A 300 7.80 7.68 -10.73
C PHE A 300 8.23 9.14 -10.93
N ALA A 301 8.23 9.65 -12.16
CA ALA A 301 8.49 11.06 -12.43
C ALA A 301 7.51 11.99 -11.68
N VAL A 302 6.28 11.54 -11.42
CA VAL A 302 5.28 12.32 -10.66
C VAL A 302 5.63 12.49 -9.18
N LEU A 303 6.60 11.73 -8.67
CA LEU A 303 7.11 11.86 -7.29
C LEU A 303 8.34 12.78 -7.19
N SER A 304 8.76 13.41 -8.30
CA SER A 304 9.94 14.27 -8.31
C SER A 304 9.66 15.57 -7.56
N TYR A 305 10.61 16.04 -6.76
CA TYR A 305 10.45 17.26 -5.95
C TYR A 305 11.66 18.20 -6.00
N HIS A 306 12.76 17.82 -6.65
CA HIS A 306 13.99 18.64 -6.71
C HIS A 306 13.81 19.98 -7.44
N HIS A 307 12.76 20.13 -8.25
CA HIS A 307 12.41 21.37 -8.93
C HIS A 307 11.54 22.30 -8.07
N LEU A 308 11.18 21.89 -6.84
CA LEU A 308 10.38 22.67 -5.91
C LEU A 308 11.26 23.17 -4.77
N ASN A 309 11.04 24.42 -4.36
CA ASN A 309 11.64 24.92 -3.14
C ASN A 309 10.78 24.56 -1.92
N LEU A 310 11.21 23.53 -1.17
CA LEU A 310 10.56 23.13 0.09
C LEU A 310 11.16 23.83 1.32
N HIS A 311 12.22 24.63 1.13
CA HIS A 311 12.92 25.34 2.19
C HIS A 311 12.95 26.84 1.88
N GLY A 312 12.18 27.63 2.61
CA GLY A 312 12.19 29.06 2.39
C GLY A 312 11.10 29.78 3.14
N GLU A 313 10.83 30.99 2.68
CA GLU A 313 9.76 31.83 3.20
C GLU A 313 8.43 31.39 2.59
N TYR A 314 7.47 31.13 3.46
CA TYR A 314 6.09 30.84 3.08
C TYR A 314 5.27 32.09 3.34
N ASP A 315 4.76 32.68 2.27
CA ASP A 315 3.82 33.79 2.37
C ASP A 315 2.41 33.25 2.60
N PHE A 316 1.85 33.57 3.76
CA PHE A 316 0.46 33.24 4.14
C PHE A 316 -0.44 34.47 4.12
N SER A 317 0.00 35.56 3.50
CA SER A 317 -0.83 36.75 3.31
C SER A 317 -2.03 36.42 2.41
N ASP A 318 -3.13 37.13 2.62
CA ASP A 318 -4.34 37.01 1.79
C ASP A 318 -4.17 37.68 0.41
N GLN A 319 -2.93 37.99 0.00
CA GLN A 319 -2.69 38.56 -1.32
C GLN A 319 -3.07 37.54 -2.40
N PRO A 320 -3.83 37.95 -3.43
CA PRO A 320 -4.15 37.06 -4.53
C PRO A 320 -2.85 36.62 -5.20
N LEU A 321 -2.68 35.32 -5.37
CA LEU A 321 -1.62 34.76 -6.19
C LEU A 321 -1.68 35.40 -7.60
N PRO A 322 -0.55 35.57 -8.30
CA PRO A 322 -0.52 36.10 -9.65
C PRO A 322 -1.56 35.39 -10.53
N ALA A 323 -2.35 36.15 -11.28
CA ALA A 323 -3.52 35.64 -12.01
C ALA A 323 -3.17 34.68 -13.16
N GLU A 324 -1.90 34.59 -13.55
CA GLU A 324 -1.44 33.65 -14.57
C GLU A 324 -1.39 32.24 -13.99
N ALA A 325 -2.42 31.44 -14.27
CA ALA A 325 -2.38 30.02 -14.01
C ALA A 325 -1.15 29.44 -14.75
N PRO A 326 -0.23 28.73 -14.06
CA PRO A 326 0.98 28.21 -14.69
C PRO A 326 0.71 27.10 -15.72
N PHE A 327 -0.55 26.70 -15.85
CA PHE A 327 -1.01 25.62 -16.72
C PHE A 327 -2.15 26.09 -17.62
N ASP A 328 -1.99 25.81 -18.91
CA ASP A 328 -3.03 25.89 -19.93
C ASP A 328 -3.94 24.66 -19.79
N MET A 329 -5.04 24.83 -19.08
CA MET A 329 -5.97 23.75 -18.76
C MET A 329 -6.71 23.23 -20.00
N ASP A 330 -6.94 24.09 -21.00
CA ASP A 330 -7.61 23.70 -22.24
C ASP A 330 -6.69 22.80 -23.07
N LEU A 331 -5.40 23.15 -23.18
CA LEU A 331 -4.39 22.33 -23.83
C LEU A 331 -4.23 20.97 -23.14
N ILE A 332 -4.17 20.95 -21.81
CA ILE A 332 -4.05 19.70 -21.03
C ILE A 332 -5.28 18.82 -21.22
N ALA A 333 -6.49 19.40 -21.20
CA ALA A 333 -7.73 18.66 -21.35
C ALA A 333 -7.93 18.10 -22.76
N ALA A 334 -7.43 18.81 -23.79
CA ALA A 334 -7.50 18.40 -25.18
C ALA A 334 -6.50 17.28 -25.54
N TRP A 335 -5.40 17.15 -24.80
CA TRP A 335 -4.38 16.13 -25.06
C TRP A 335 -4.92 14.71 -24.82
N GLN A 336 -4.64 13.79 -25.75
CA GLN A 336 -4.96 12.37 -25.60
C GLN A 336 -3.69 11.52 -25.62
N PRO A 337 -3.56 10.56 -24.71
CA PRO A 337 -2.44 9.65 -24.70
C PRO A 337 -2.50 8.77 -25.96
N PRO A 338 -1.36 8.51 -26.62
CA PRO A 338 -1.31 7.57 -27.72
C PRO A 338 -1.76 6.19 -27.23
N SER A 339 -2.50 5.46 -28.08
CA SER A 339 -3.00 4.12 -27.79
C SER A 339 -1.87 3.20 -27.35
N LYS A 340 -2.04 2.53 -26.20
CA LYS A 340 -1.08 1.51 -25.75
C LYS A 340 -0.99 0.41 -26.81
N PRO A 341 0.22 -0.04 -27.19
CA PRO A 341 0.33 -1.25 -28.00
C PRO A 341 -0.33 -2.40 -27.22
N ALA A 342 -1.16 -3.17 -27.93
CA ALA A 342 -1.94 -4.29 -27.40
C ALA A 342 -1.06 -5.42 -26.84
#